data_AF-A0A932LXD4-F1
#
_entry.id   AF-A0A932LXD4-F1
#
_cell.length_a   1.000
_cell.length_b   1.000
_cell.length_c   1.000
_cell.angle_alpha   90.00
_cell.angle_beta   90.00
_cell.angle_gamma   90.00
#
_symmetry.space_group_name_H-M   'P 1'
#
loop_
_entity.id
_entity.type
_entity.pdbx_description
1 polymer ?
#
loop_
_entity_poly.entity_id
_entity_poly.type
_entity_poly.pdbx_seq_one_letter_code
_entity_poly.pdbx_strand_id
1 'polypeptide(L)'
;SDREMLVKRLQIIKIEVVVRNIVAGSLAKRLGLPEGQALAEPVLEFFYKNDALGDPMINDYHIRMLRLASGAEMEAIVDGAFRVNELLTEYFDRRGILLVDFKLEFGRHKGEILLGDEITPDGCRLWDKATHEKMDKDRFRRDLGGVEEAYAEVLRRVCG
;
A
#
# COMPACT_ATOMS: atom_id res chain seq x y z
N SER A 1 -19.17 -5.91 14.30
CA SER A 1 -19.19 -7.39 14.20
C SER A 1 -17.90 -7.87 13.57
N ASP A 2 -17.79 -9.15 13.22
CA ASP A 2 -16.60 -9.77 12.59
C ASP A 2 -16.16 -9.10 11.27
N ARG A 3 -17.03 -8.33 10.62
CA ARG A 3 -16.77 -7.66 9.33
C ARG A 3 -16.98 -6.15 9.36
N GLU A 4 -17.06 -5.55 10.54
CA GLU A 4 -17.31 -4.11 10.69
C GLU A 4 -16.27 -3.45 11.59
N MET A 5 -15.85 -2.24 11.22
CA MET A 5 -14.95 -1.41 12.03
C MET A 5 -15.61 -0.07 12.32
N LEU A 6 -15.50 0.40 13.57
CA LEU A 6 -15.85 1.77 13.93
C LEU A 6 -14.66 2.69 13.65
N VAL A 7 -14.81 3.59 12.69
CA VAL A 7 -13.75 4.49 12.23
C VAL A 7 -14.17 5.96 12.29
N LYS A 8 -13.19 6.86 12.32
CA LYS A 8 -13.45 8.29 12.13
C LYS A 8 -13.87 8.53 10.68
N ARG A 9 -14.94 9.31 10.47
CA ARG A 9 -15.32 9.76 9.13
C ARG A 9 -14.27 10.74 8.59
N LEU A 10 -13.69 10.43 7.43
CA LEU A 10 -12.72 11.27 6.74
C LEU A 10 -13.31 11.81 5.42
N GLN A 11 -12.86 12.99 5.01
CA GLN A 11 -12.99 13.43 3.62
C GLN A 11 -11.77 12.93 2.85
N ILE A 12 -11.93 11.81 2.13
CA ILE A 12 -10.83 11.15 1.40
C ILE A 12 -10.21 12.09 0.37
N ILE A 13 -8.88 12.16 0.39
CA ILE A 13 -8.07 12.77 -0.66
C ILE A 13 -7.94 11.73 -1.77
N LYS A 14 -8.30 12.10 -3.01
CA LYS A 14 -8.33 11.17 -4.16
C LYS A 14 -6.94 10.84 -4.70
N ILE A 15 -6.04 10.41 -3.82
CA ILE A 15 -4.68 10.02 -4.13
C ILE A 15 -4.44 8.69 -3.43
N GLU A 16 -4.14 7.65 -4.20
CA GLU A 16 -3.58 6.43 -3.66
C GLU A 16 -2.07 6.63 -3.51
N VAL A 17 -1.56 6.36 -2.31
CA VAL A 17 -0.16 6.57 -1.94
C VAL A 17 0.50 5.21 -1.83
N VAL A 18 1.37 4.87 -2.76
CA VAL A 18 1.99 3.56 -2.86
C VAL A 18 3.46 3.63 -2.45
N VAL A 19 3.85 2.87 -1.43
CA VAL A 19 5.25 2.73 -1.01
C VAL A 19 5.75 1.36 -1.48
N ARG A 20 6.95 1.32 -2.05
CA ARG A 20 7.58 0.10 -2.57
C ARG A 20 8.95 -0.11 -1.96
N ASN A 21 9.19 -1.28 -1.39
CA ASN A 21 10.49 -1.71 -0.85
C ASN A 21 11.21 -2.69 -1.79
N ILE A 22 10.45 -3.43 -2.58
CA ILE A 22 10.93 -4.43 -3.54
C ILE A 22 10.22 -4.19 -4.89
N VAL A 23 10.95 -4.34 -5.99
CA VAL A 23 10.38 -4.24 -7.34
C VAL A 23 9.34 -5.34 -7.55
N ALA A 24 8.10 -4.96 -7.80
CA ALA A 24 7.00 -5.87 -8.13
C ALA A 24 5.89 -5.16 -8.93
N GLY A 25 4.93 -5.94 -9.42
CA GLY A 25 3.67 -5.42 -9.99
C GLY A 25 3.87 -4.39 -11.10
N SER A 26 3.17 -3.25 -11.00
CA SER A 26 3.19 -2.21 -12.03
C SER A 26 4.56 -1.52 -12.16
N LEU A 27 5.36 -1.42 -11.08
CA LEU A 27 6.71 -0.87 -11.15
C LEU A 27 7.62 -1.72 -12.04
N ALA A 28 7.63 -3.04 -11.80
CA ALA A 28 8.42 -4.00 -12.57
C ALA A 28 8.10 -3.90 -14.07
N LYS A 29 6.80 -3.91 -14.42
CA LYS A 29 6.34 -3.79 -15.80
C LYS A 29 6.68 -2.43 -16.42
N ARG A 30 6.46 -1.33 -15.69
CA ARG A 30 6.61 0.05 -16.21
C ARG A 30 8.07 0.42 -16.46
N LEU A 31 9.00 -0.09 -15.65
CA LEU A 31 10.43 0.21 -15.77
C LEU A 31 11.26 -0.93 -16.39
N GLY A 32 10.64 -2.07 -16.70
CA GLY A 32 11.34 -3.24 -17.25
C GLY A 32 12.34 -3.86 -16.26
N LEU A 33 12.04 -3.78 -14.96
CA LEU A 33 12.90 -4.29 -13.89
C LEU A 33 12.46 -5.69 -13.44
N PRO A 34 13.40 -6.57 -13.04
CA PRO A 34 13.07 -7.89 -12.50
C PRO A 34 12.23 -7.81 -11.21
N GLU A 35 11.15 -8.60 -11.14
CA GLU A 35 10.39 -8.77 -9.89
C GLU A 35 11.26 -9.42 -8.81
N GLY A 36 11.20 -8.88 -7.59
CA GLY A 36 12.02 -9.33 -6.46
C GLY A 36 13.34 -8.59 -6.31
N GLN A 37 13.70 -7.69 -7.24
CA GLN A 37 14.87 -6.84 -7.07
C GLN A 37 14.67 -5.90 -5.86
N ALA A 38 15.62 -5.92 -4.92
CA ALA A 38 15.63 -5.00 -3.79
C ALA A 38 15.87 -3.56 -4.26
N LEU A 39 15.15 -2.61 -3.67
CA LEU A 39 15.39 -1.19 -3.87
C LEU A 39 16.41 -0.69 -2.86
N ALA A 40 17.29 0.23 -3.27
CA ALA A 40 18.28 0.84 -2.37
C ALA A 40 17.60 1.71 -1.30
N GLU A 41 16.47 2.30 -1.64
CA GLU A 41 15.60 3.08 -0.77
C GLU A 41 14.13 2.85 -1.18
N PRO A 42 13.17 2.99 -0.25
CA PRO A 42 11.76 2.85 -0.60
C PRO A 42 11.32 3.90 -1.62
N VAL A 43 10.56 3.48 -2.63
CA VAL A 43 10.01 4.36 -3.66
C VAL A 43 8.58 4.74 -3.30
N LEU A 44 8.27 6.03 -3.33
CA LEU A 44 6.93 6.57 -3.13
C LEU A 44 6.30 6.97 -4.47
N GLU A 45 5.08 6.51 -4.73
CA GLU A 45 4.33 6.81 -5.95
C GLU A 45 2.91 7.27 -5.62
N PHE A 46 2.36 8.13 -6.48
CA PHE A 46 0.99 8.63 -6.35
C PHE A 46 0.16 8.17 -7.55
N PHE A 47 -1.08 7.76 -7.28
CA PHE A 47 -2.06 7.40 -8.31
C PHE A 47 -3.35 8.18 -8.07
N TYR A 48 -3.95 8.70 -9.16
CA TYR A 48 -5.20 9.44 -9.06
C TYR A 48 -6.35 8.47 -8.85
N LYS A 49 -6.97 8.47 -7.66
CA LYS A 49 -8.11 7.58 -7.35
C LYS A 49 -9.32 7.93 -8.22
N ASN A 50 -9.46 7.21 -9.34
CA ASN A 50 -10.49 7.37 -10.34
C ASN A 50 -10.57 6.10 -11.21
N ASP A 51 -11.41 5.16 -10.77
CA ASP A 51 -11.64 3.87 -11.42
C ASP A 51 -11.97 3.99 -12.92
N ALA A 52 -12.69 5.04 -13.34
CA ALA A 52 -13.05 5.27 -14.73
C ALA A 52 -11.84 5.59 -15.63
N LEU A 53 -10.74 6.06 -15.03
CA LEU A 53 -9.47 6.31 -15.71
C LEU A 53 -8.44 5.21 -15.44
N GLY A 54 -8.79 4.17 -14.67
CA GLY A 54 -7.88 3.10 -14.27
C GLY A 54 -6.73 3.57 -13.37
N ASP A 55 -7.03 4.51 -12.47
CA ASP A 55 -6.10 5.02 -11.46
C ASP A 55 -4.73 5.43 -12.00
N PRO A 56 -4.65 6.45 -12.89
CA PRO A 56 -3.40 6.78 -13.56
C PRO A 56 -2.36 7.30 -12.56
N MET A 57 -1.09 6.96 -12.80
CA MET A 57 0.03 7.50 -12.03
C MET A 57 0.12 9.02 -12.21
N ILE A 58 0.33 9.74 -11.11
CA ILE A 58 0.43 11.20 -11.07
C ILE A 58 1.68 11.63 -10.28
N ASN A 59 2.04 12.90 -10.43
CA ASN A 59 3.12 13.54 -9.67
C ASN A 59 2.58 14.77 -8.92
N ASP A 60 3.43 15.45 -8.16
CA ASP A 60 3.06 16.64 -7.38
C ASP A 60 2.52 17.80 -8.22
N TYR A 61 2.90 17.89 -9.50
CA TYR A 61 2.38 18.92 -10.41
C TYR A 61 0.94 18.61 -10.82
N HIS A 62 0.64 17.34 -11.15
CA HIS A 62 -0.73 16.89 -11.41
C HIS A 62 -1.61 17.05 -10.18
N ILE A 63 -1.11 16.70 -8.99
CA ILE A 63 -1.84 16.87 -7.72
C ILE A 63 -2.24 18.33 -7.50
N ARG A 64 -1.31 19.26 -7.70
CA ARG A 64 -1.56 20.71 -7.61
C ARG A 64 -2.51 21.21 -8.70
N MET A 65 -2.32 20.78 -9.94
CA MET A 65 -3.19 21.13 -11.08
C MET A 65 -4.65 20.71 -10.82
N LEU A 66 -4.84 19.48 -10.33
CA LEU A 66 -6.15 18.91 -9.99
C LEU A 66 -6.68 19.39 -8.64
N ARG A 67 -5.88 20.14 -7.87
CA ARG A 67 -6.22 20.66 -6.52
C ARG A 67 -6.65 19.56 -5.56
N LEU A 68 -5.99 18.40 -5.60
CA LEU A 68 -6.34 17.24 -4.76
C LEU A 68 -5.90 17.45 -3.30
N ALA A 69 -4.74 18.05 -3.11
CA ALA A 69 -4.14 18.35 -1.82
C ALA A 69 -3.28 19.62 -1.90
N SER A 70 -3.16 20.32 -0.76
CA SER A 70 -2.22 21.42 -0.58
C SER A 70 -0.81 20.90 -0.27
N GLY A 71 0.19 21.78 -0.32
CA GLY A 71 1.59 21.42 -0.02
C GLY A 71 1.76 20.83 1.39
N ALA A 72 1.20 21.49 2.40
CA ALA A 72 1.26 21.01 3.79
C ALA A 72 0.55 19.65 3.99
N GLU A 73 -0.53 19.40 3.24
CA GLU A 73 -1.19 18.09 3.28
C GLU A 73 -0.33 17.01 2.62
N MET A 74 0.34 17.34 1.50
CA MET A 74 1.25 16.41 0.84
C MET A 74 2.47 16.09 1.72
N GLU A 75 3.03 17.07 2.44
CA GLU A 75 4.10 16.84 3.42
C GLU A 75 3.65 15.84 4.49
N ALA A 76 2.49 16.08 5.12
CA ALA A 76 1.93 15.16 6.12
C ALA A 76 1.63 13.74 5.56
N ILE A 77 1.19 13.65 4.30
CA ILE A 77 0.94 12.37 3.63
C ILE A 77 2.24 11.61 3.40
N VAL A 78 3.27 12.28 2.89
CA VAL A 78 4.58 11.68 2.60
C VAL A 78 5.23 11.19 3.89
N ASP A 79 5.28 12.04 4.92
CA ASP A 79 5.83 11.69 6.24
C ASP A 79 5.07 10.52 6.85
N GLY A 80 3.73 10.56 6.79
CA GLY A 80 2.88 9.47 7.25
C GLY A 80 3.14 8.15 6.51
N ALA A 81 3.29 8.19 5.19
CA ALA A 81 3.53 7.00 4.37
C ALA A 81 4.87 6.33 4.68
N PHE A 82 5.95 7.10 4.80
CA PHE A 82 7.25 6.55 5.19
C PHE A 82 7.26 6.06 6.63
N ARG A 83 6.59 6.75 7.54
CA ARG A 83 6.46 6.28 8.93
C ARG A 83 5.72 4.95 9.03
N VAL A 84 4.63 4.80 8.26
CA VAL A 84 3.92 3.52 8.14
C VAL A 84 4.84 2.45 7.55
N ASN A 85 5.62 2.78 6.52
CA ASN A 85 6.56 1.84 5.91
C ASN A 85 7.58 1.29 6.91
N GLU A 86 8.23 2.17 7.69
CA GLU A 86 9.19 1.77 8.72
C GLU A 86 8.55 0.78 9.71
N LEU A 87 7.40 1.15 10.27
CA LEU A 87 6.69 0.36 11.28
C LEU A 87 6.24 -0.99 10.73
N LEU A 88 5.62 -1.01 9.55
CA LEU A 88 5.10 -2.23 8.96
C LEU A 88 6.22 -3.14 8.46
N THR A 89 7.29 -2.60 7.90
CA THR A 89 8.45 -3.40 7.46
C THR A 89 9.04 -4.15 8.65
N GLU A 90 9.32 -3.46 9.76
CA GLU A 90 9.84 -4.10 10.98
C GLU A 90 8.83 -5.08 11.59
N TYR A 91 7.54 -4.74 11.56
CA TYR A 91 6.47 -5.58 12.10
C TYR A 91 6.32 -6.91 11.34
N PHE A 92 6.32 -6.87 10.01
CA PHE A 92 6.21 -8.04 9.14
C PHE A 92 7.51 -8.85 9.11
N ASP A 93 8.67 -8.20 9.12
CA ASP A 93 9.96 -8.89 9.07
C ASP A 93 10.15 -9.85 10.26
N ARG A 94 9.79 -9.39 11.46
CA ARG A 94 9.78 -10.21 12.69
C ARG A 94 8.85 -11.42 12.64
N ARG A 95 7.90 -11.42 11.69
CA ARG A 95 6.91 -12.47 11.47
C ARG A 95 7.25 -13.32 10.24
N GLY A 96 8.46 -13.18 9.69
CA GLY A 96 8.89 -13.90 8.51
C GLY A 96 8.11 -13.51 7.25
N ILE A 97 7.65 -12.25 7.17
CA ILE A 97 6.94 -11.70 6.02
C ILE A 97 7.75 -10.53 5.46
N LEU A 98 7.97 -10.52 4.15
CA LEU A 98 8.52 -9.39 3.42
C LEU A 98 7.38 -8.47 2.99
N LEU A 99 7.44 -7.20 3.40
CA LEU A 99 6.55 -6.15 2.92
C LEU A 99 7.11 -5.58 1.60
N VAL A 100 6.60 -6.09 0.48
CA VAL A 100 7.11 -5.79 -0.87
C VAL A 100 6.70 -4.40 -1.31
N ASP A 101 5.40 -4.11 -1.25
CA ASP A 101 4.80 -2.80 -1.44
C ASP A 101 3.44 -2.75 -0.77
N PHE A 102 2.90 -1.55 -0.56
CA PHE A 102 1.55 -1.36 -0.06
C PHE A 102 0.98 -0.01 -0.47
N LYS A 103 -0.34 0.08 -0.44
CA LYS A 103 -1.13 1.26 -0.79
C LYS A 103 -1.79 1.82 0.46
N LEU A 104 -1.77 3.14 0.59
CA LEU A 104 -2.49 3.89 1.63
C LEU A 104 -3.44 4.90 1.00
N GLU A 105 -4.50 5.23 1.74
CA GLU A 105 -5.36 6.38 1.46
C GLU A 105 -5.45 7.27 2.70
N PHE A 106 -5.36 8.58 2.48
CA PHE A 106 -5.44 9.58 3.54
C PHE A 106 -6.68 10.43 3.37
N GLY A 107 -7.17 10.99 4.47
CA GLY A 107 -8.32 11.88 4.45
C GLY A 107 -8.27 12.96 5.50
N ARG A 108 -9.02 14.03 5.24
CA ARG A 108 -9.13 15.18 6.12
C ARG A 108 -10.13 14.90 7.23
N HIS A 109 -9.77 15.22 8.47
CA HIS A 109 -10.66 15.20 9.61
C HIS A 109 -10.35 16.35 10.56
N LYS A 110 -11.28 17.31 10.67
CA LYS A 110 -11.16 18.46 11.59
C LYS A 110 -9.83 19.24 11.45
N GLY A 111 -9.32 19.36 10.22
CA GLY A 111 -8.08 20.06 9.92
C GLY A 111 -6.81 19.21 9.98
N GLU A 112 -6.92 17.92 10.35
CA GLU A 112 -5.80 16.97 10.36
C GLU A 112 -5.87 16.03 9.17
N ILE A 113 -4.70 15.57 8.71
CA ILE A 113 -4.57 14.45 7.77
C ILE A 113 -4.43 13.17 8.59
N LEU A 114 -5.38 12.26 8.39
CA LEU A 114 -5.37 10.94 9.03
C LEU A 114 -5.27 9.85 7.97
N LEU A 115 -4.58 8.78 8.33
CA LEU A 115 -4.64 7.52 7.58
C LEU A 115 -6.06 6.94 7.68
N GLY A 116 -6.58 6.47 6.56
CA GLY A 116 -7.91 5.87 6.45
C GLY A 116 -7.89 4.54 5.70
N ASP A 117 -9.04 4.20 5.12
CA ASP A 117 -9.26 2.99 4.31
C ASP A 117 -8.88 1.70 5.06
N GLU A 118 -8.00 0.88 4.50
CA GLU A 118 -7.60 -0.42 5.06
C GLU A 118 -6.11 -0.72 4.87
N ILE A 119 -5.56 -1.61 5.70
CA ILE A 119 -4.25 -2.23 5.53
C ILE A 119 -4.44 -3.74 5.64
N THR A 120 -4.50 -4.39 4.49
CA THR A 120 -4.84 -5.81 4.34
C THR A 120 -3.97 -6.43 3.25
N PRO A 121 -3.98 -7.77 3.09
CA PRO A 121 -3.34 -8.40 1.94
C PRO A 121 -3.98 -8.06 0.57
N ASP A 122 -5.10 -7.32 0.54
CA ASP A 122 -5.67 -6.77 -0.70
C ASP A 122 -4.85 -5.57 -1.22
N GLY A 123 -4.46 -4.69 -0.30
CA GLY A 123 -3.70 -3.46 -0.55
C GLY A 123 -2.19 -3.57 -0.33
N CYS A 124 -1.71 -4.68 0.22
CA CYS A 124 -0.29 -4.96 0.46
C CYS A 124 0.18 -6.15 -0.38
N ARG A 125 1.40 -6.10 -0.92
CA ARG A 125 2.12 -7.30 -1.36
C ARG A 125 2.96 -7.85 -0.23
N LEU A 126 2.68 -9.09 0.16
CA LEU A 126 3.25 -9.77 1.30
C LEU A 126 3.81 -11.10 0.84
N TRP A 127 5.13 -11.27 0.94
CA TRP A 127 5.77 -12.53 0.56
C TRP A 127 6.34 -13.23 1.78
N ASP A 128 6.31 -14.56 1.79
CA ASP A 128 7.01 -15.33 2.80
C ASP A 128 8.52 -15.06 2.70
N LYS A 129 9.17 -14.77 3.83
CA LYS A 129 10.58 -14.36 3.84
C LYS A 129 11.55 -15.46 3.44
N ALA A 130 11.21 -16.73 3.66
CA ALA A 130 12.09 -17.85 3.35
C ALA A 130 11.90 -18.37 1.92
N THR A 131 10.66 -18.40 1.46
CA THR A 131 10.27 -19.05 0.20
C THR A 131 9.90 -18.06 -0.91
N HIS A 132 9.68 -16.80 -0.57
CA HIS A 132 9.10 -15.76 -1.43
C HIS A 132 7.71 -16.13 -1.98
N GLU A 133 7.01 -17.06 -1.31
CA GLU A 133 5.62 -17.36 -1.64
C GLU A 133 4.73 -16.13 -1.44
N LYS A 134 3.89 -15.83 -2.43
CA LYS A 134 2.95 -14.70 -2.38
C LYS A 134 1.80 -15.05 -1.42
N MET A 135 1.55 -14.20 -0.44
CA MET A 135 0.50 -14.36 0.56
C MET A 135 -0.55 -13.23 0.49
N ASP A 136 -0.74 -12.69 -0.71
CA ASP A 136 -1.54 -11.49 -0.97
C ASP A 136 -2.44 -11.66 -2.22
N LYS A 137 -3.18 -10.61 -2.57
CA LYS A 137 -4.12 -10.60 -3.71
C LYS A 137 -3.48 -10.92 -5.06
N ASP A 138 -2.16 -10.85 -5.23
CA ASP A 138 -1.51 -11.35 -6.45
C ASP A 138 -1.77 -12.84 -6.70
N ARG A 139 -2.09 -13.63 -5.66
CA ARG A 139 -2.55 -15.01 -5.85
C ARG A 139 -3.82 -15.10 -6.68
N PHE A 140 -4.76 -14.18 -6.46
CA PHE A 140 -5.96 -14.06 -7.28
C PHE A 140 -5.63 -13.45 -8.65
N ARG A 141 -4.87 -12.35 -8.69
CA ARG A 141 -4.55 -11.64 -9.95
C ARG A 141 -3.77 -12.49 -10.96
N ARG A 142 -3.11 -13.56 -10.50
CA ARG A 142 -2.26 -14.45 -11.31
C ARG A 142 -2.73 -15.91 -11.29
N ASP A 143 -3.95 -16.17 -10.84
CA ASP A 143 -4.56 -17.52 -10.82
C ASP A 143 -3.70 -18.59 -10.10
N LEU A 144 -3.04 -18.24 -8.99
CA LEU A 144 -2.16 -19.13 -8.22
C LEU A 144 -2.91 -20.03 -7.22
N GLY A 145 -4.23 -19.86 -7.08
CA GLY A 145 -5.05 -20.55 -6.08
C GLY A 145 -4.69 -20.20 -4.63
N GLY A 146 -5.37 -20.80 -3.64
CA GLY A 146 -4.98 -20.71 -2.23
C GLY A 146 -5.07 -19.31 -1.59
N VAL A 147 -6.01 -18.48 -2.04
CA VAL A 147 -6.10 -17.06 -1.61
C VAL A 147 -6.52 -16.95 -0.15
N GLU A 148 -7.57 -17.69 0.26
CA GLU A 148 -8.08 -17.65 1.63
C GLU A 148 -7.07 -18.23 2.62
N GLU A 149 -6.39 -19.32 2.24
CA GLU A 149 -5.35 -19.97 3.03
C GLU A 149 -4.15 -19.04 3.23
N ALA A 150 -3.74 -18.33 2.18
CA ALA A 150 -2.69 -17.32 2.28
C ALA A 150 -3.07 -16.18 3.24
N TYR A 151 -4.31 -15.71 3.19
CA TYR A 151 -4.79 -14.63 4.08
C TYR A 151 -4.90 -15.13 5.52
N ALA A 152 -5.35 -16.37 5.72
CA ALA A 152 -5.39 -17.02 7.02
C ALA A 152 -3.98 -17.21 7.60
N GLU A 153 -2.99 -17.51 6.77
CA GLU A 153 -1.60 -17.61 7.19
C GLU A 153 -1.03 -16.25 7.62
N VAL A 154 -1.32 -15.18 6.86
CA VAL A 154 -0.98 -13.81 7.29
C VAL A 154 -1.65 -13.50 8.62
N LEU A 155 -2.96 -13.76 8.76
CA LEU A 155 -3.70 -13.56 10.01
C LEU A 155 -3.06 -14.31 11.18
N ARG A 156 -2.71 -15.58 10.98
CA ARG A 156 -2.07 -16.42 12.00
C ARG A 156 -0.72 -15.85 12.44
N ARG A 157 0.08 -15.31 11.51
CA ARG A 157 1.39 -14.70 11.83
C ARG A 157 1.27 -13.35 12.53
N VAL A 158 0.23 -12.56 12.22
CA VAL A 158 0.04 -11.23 12.82
C VAL A 158 -0.69 -11.27 14.16
N CYS A 159 -1.59 -12.23 14.37
CA CYS A 159 -2.38 -12.37 15.60
C CYS A 159 -1.92 -13.52 16.53
N GLY A 160 -0.97 -14.35 16.09
CA GLY A 160 -0.42 -15.48 16.83
C GLY A 160 0.47 -15.08 18.01
#